data_AF-A0A7Y7N968-F1
#
_entry.id   AF-A0A7Y7N968-F1
#
_cell.length_a   1.000
_cell.length_b   1.000
_cell.length_c   1.000
_cell.angle_alpha   90.00
_cell.angle_beta   90.00
_cell.angle_gamma   90.00
#
_symmetry.space_group_name_H-M   'P 1'
#
loop_
_entity.id
_entity.type
_entity.pdbx_description
1 polymer ?
#
loop_
_entity_poly.entity_id
_entity_poly.type
_entity_poly.pdbx_seq_one_letter_code
_entity_poly.pdbx_strand_id
1 'polypeptide(L)'
;MYKKLTTIMATFVFTMAFTGSALAAIADLELIRVVYERTTGTNEQLTDLGSISTLLIGTHTIAGDALSAINANNLYAGYFAINRTTKEVWATSGNANAPVMTGTLAYNTLTNTSSSVYNYYSSLTPDANGVFTGVQSNLNSYRGKMSASQGRLGTSLNATSTIESSLASLVGNPSASPVSQTLYYFINASTTNSVGVPVGTITTNADGSTTITASAPTPVNGVCGSSNTQAFDTIPTNNLCSAGSASAVTGSGPWSWSCAGQNGGTAASCSASIKTYPLSVTFSGNGSGSVNSDLSGINCTGGSGTTCSPANFNSGVDVVLTATESFGSVFNSWSGTGTCTPIQATQSCKVNMSAAQDVIATFDSLQLIKLSGTTQYYGSLQGAFDDTTIPSGDTIQAQAATFSESSLTLNRAVDLSLMGGYDPTYASNNGYTTIHGQLVVRLGSLIVDRIIIM
;
A
#
# COMPACT_ATOMS: atom_id res chain seq x y z
N MET A 1 -0.80 -27.85 23.13
CA MET A 1 -2.28 -27.98 23.11
C MET A 1 -2.81 -26.94 22.13
N TYR A 2 -3.16 -27.39 20.93
CA TYR A 2 -3.63 -26.58 19.80
C TYR A 2 -4.89 -25.78 20.16
N LYS A 3 -4.92 -24.47 19.86
CA LYS A 3 -6.15 -23.68 19.87
C LYS A 3 -6.31 -22.90 18.55
N LYS A 4 -7.16 -23.49 17.71
CA LYS A 4 -8.17 -22.90 16.82
C LYS A 4 -7.73 -21.76 15.89
N LEU A 5 -7.36 -22.15 14.67
CA LEU A 5 -7.38 -21.29 13.48
C LEU A 5 -8.82 -21.31 12.93
N THR A 6 -9.52 -20.18 13.05
CA THR A 6 -10.93 -20.04 12.63
C THR A 6 -10.99 -19.62 11.17
N THR A 7 -11.72 -20.42 10.40
CA THR A 7 -12.18 -20.24 9.03
C THR A 7 -12.70 -18.83 8.73
N ILE A 8 -12.06 -18.13 7.78
CA ILE A 8 -12.67 -17.07 6.98
C ILE A 8 -12.49 -17.48 5.51
N MET A 9 -13.43 -18.30 5.02
CA MET A 9 -13.61 -18.61 3.61
C MET A 9 -14.74 -17.71 3.12
N ALA A 10 -14.37 -16.52 2.63
CA ALA A 10 -15.26 -15.60 1.95
C ALA A 10 -14.59 -15.20 0.64
N THR A 11 -15.06 -15.81 -0.45
CA THR A 11 -15.36 -15.16 -1.72
C THR A 11 -14.38 -14.07 -2.19
N PHE A 12 -13.09 -14.40 -2.25
CA PHE A 12 -12.22 -13.79 -3.24
C PHE A 12 -12.47 -14.54 -4.54
N VAL A 13 -13.29 -13.95 -5.43
CA VAL A 13 -13.29 -14.33 -6.85
C VAL A 13 -11.90 -14.00 -7.35
N PHE A 14 -11.04 -14.99 -7.22
CA PHE A 14 -9.68 -15.00 -7.69
C PHE A 14 -9.71 -15.31 -9.17
N THR A 15 -10.27 -14.38 -9.94
CA THR A 15 -9.78 -14.15 -11.31
C THR A 15 -8.40 -13.52 -11.16
N MET A 16 -7.43 -14.34 -10.71
CA MET A 16 -6.05 -14.08 -11.02
C MET A 16 -5.98 -13.98 -12.54
N ALA A 17 -5.69 -12.78 -13.05
CA ALA A 17 -4.96 -12.68 -14.29
C ALA A 17 -3.80 -13.68 -14.18
N PHE A 18 -3.79 -14.71 -15.02
CA PHE A 18 -2.76 -15.73 -15.05
C PHE A 18 -1.43 -15.05 -15.42
N THR A 19 -0.73 -14.52 -14.42
CA THR A 19 0.60 -13.96 -14.56
C THR A 19 1.57 -15.12 -14.75
N GLY A 20 1.98 -15.33 -16.01
CA GLY A 20 3.27 -15.85 -16.46
C GLY A 20 3.69 -17.26 -16.09
N SER A 21 3.61 -17.66 -14.82
CA SER A 21 4.28 -18.87 -14.30
C SER A 21 3.41 -20.14 -14.30
N ALA A 22 2.09 -20.03 -14.21
CA ALA A 22 1.20 -21.20 -14.29
C ALA A 22 0.90 -21.61 -15.75
N LEU A 23 0.87 -20.66 -16.68
CA LEU A 23 0.74 -20.92 -18.12
C LEU A 23 2.03 -21.49 -18.74
N ALA A 24 3.20 -21.19 -18.16
CA ALA A 24 4.50 -21.65 -18.67
C ALA A 24 4.70 -23.18 -18.56
N ALA A 25 3.95 -23.88 -17.70
CA ALA A 25 4.10 -25.32 -17.51
C ALA A 25 3.26 -26.19 -18.47
N ILE A 26 2.39 -25.57 -19.29
CA ILE A 26 1.35 -26.26 -20.09
C ILE A 26 1.29 -25.76 -21.54
N ALA A 27 2.14 -24.81 -21.91
CA ALA A 27 2.15 -24.18 -23.23
C ALA A 27 2.51 -25.14 -24.38
N ASP A 28 2.89 -26.38 -24.08
CA ASP A 28 3.30 -27.40 -25.06
C ASP A 28 2.32 -28.58 -25.15
N LEU A 29 1.17 -28.54 -24.45
CA LEU A 29 0.20 -29.62 -24.55
C LEU A 29 -0.71 -29.49 -25.76
N GLU A 30 -0.80 -30.58 -26.52
CA GLU A 30 -1.70 -30.76 -27.64
C GLU A 30 -3.13 -31.03 -27.16
N LEU A 31 -4.07 -30.22 -27.65
CA LEU A 31 -5.50 -30.46 -27.45
C LEU A 31 -5.97 -31.52 -28.44
N ILE A 32 -6.55 -32.60 -27.94
CA ILE A 32 -7.01 -33.71 -28.77
C ILE A 32 -8.53 -33.69 -28.87
N ARG A 33 -9.04 -33.78 -30.10
CA ARG A 33 -10.44 -34.11 -30.40
C ARG A 33 -10.58 -35.60 -30.61
N VAL A 34 -11.65 -36.16 -30.08
CA VAL A 34 -12.05 -37.56 -30.29
C VAL A 34 -13.46 -37.57 -30.83
N VAL A 35 -13.62 -38.06 -32.06
CA VAL A 35 -14.91 -38.31 -32.69
C VAL A 35 -15.12 -39.81 -32.74
N TYR A 36 -16.23 -40.31 -32.21
CA TYR A 36 -16.44 -41.76 -32.13
C TYR A 36 -17.93 -42.14 -32.17
N GLU A 37 -18.22 -43.37 -32.58
CA GLU A 37 -19.57 -43.93 -32.61
C GLU A 37 -19.87 -44.72 -31.33
N ARG A 38 -20.88 -44.30 -30.57
CA ARG A 38 -21.19 -44.83 -29.23
C ARG A 38 -21.75 -46.25 -29.21
N THR A 39 -22.42 -46.70 -30.27
CA THR A 39 -23.19 -47.96 -30.26
C THR A 39 -22.41 -49.16 -30.76
N THR A 40 -21.63 -49.00 -31.82
CA THR A 40 -20.82 -50.09 -32.38
C THR A 40 -19.35 -49.97 -31.99
N GLY A 41 -18.87 -48.75 -31.73
CA GLY A 41 -17.47 -48.42 -31.38
C GLY A 41 -16.43 -48.95 -32.37
N THR A 42 -16.86 -49.16 -33.62
CA THR A 42 -15.99 -49.60 -34.72
C THR A 42 -15.27 -48.44 -35.40
N ASN A 43 -15.75 -47.20 -35.21
CA ASN A 43 -15.20 -45.99 -35.80
C ASN A 43 -14.79 -44.99 -34.72
N GLU A 44 -13.50 -44.65 -34.71
CA GLU A 44 -12.91 -43.59 -33.90
C GLU A 44 -11.94 -42.79 -34.77
N GLN A 45 -12.02 -41.47 -34.66
CA GLN A 45 -11.11 -40.52 -35.28
C GLN A 45 -10.53 -39.61 -34.19
N LEU A 46 -9.21 -39.60 -34.10
CA LEU A 46 -8.49 -38.65 -33.27
C LEU A 46 -7.88 -37.56 -34.14
N THR A 47 -8.15 -36.31 -33.80
CA THR A 47 -7.55 -35.15 -34.45
C THR A 47 -6.76 -34.39 -33.40
N ASP A 48 -5.48 -34.15 -33.67
CA ASP A 48 -4.68 -33.21 -32.91
C ASP A 48 -4.99 -31.78 -33.40
N LEU A 49 -5.39 -30.92 -32.47
CA LEU A 49 -5.77 -29.54 -32.73
C LEU A 49 -4.60 -28.57 -32.51
N GLY A 50 -3.44 -29.07 -32.09
CA GLY A 50 -2.26 -28.29 -31.79
C GLY A 50 -2.23 -27.81 -30.34
N SER A 51 -1.23 -26.98 -30.05
CA SER A 51 -0.89 -26.62 -28.67
C SER A 51 -1.87 -25.61 -28.06
N ILE A 52 -2.29 -25.85 -26.82
CA ILE A 52 -3.17 -24.98 -26.03
C ILE A 52 -2.66 -23.54 -25.96
N SER A 53 -1.35 -23.30 -25.89
CA SER A 53 -0.81 -21.92 -25.83
C SER A 53 -1.18 -21.09 -27.06
N THR A 54 -1.24 -21.74 -28.22
CA THR A 54 -1.62 -21.10 -29.47
C THR A 54 -3.12 -20.89 -29.55
N LEU A 55 -3.92 -21.79 -28.96
CA LEU A 55 -5.38 -21.80 -29.04
C LEU A 55 -6.06 -20.83 -28.07
N LEU A 56 -5.32 -20.29 -27.10
CA LEU A 56 -5.83 -19.36 -26.08
C LEU A 56 -5.80 -17.89 -26.51
N ILE A 57 -5.42 -17.60 -27.75
CA ILE A 57 -5.23 -16.23 -28.25
C ILE A 57 -6.21 -15.96 -29.39
N GLY A 58 -7.46 -15.71 -29.03
CA GLY A 58 -8.51 -15.33 -29.98
C GLY A 58 -9.31 -16.53 -30.49
N THR A 59 -9.67 -16.48 -31.78
CA THR A 59 -10.49 -17.50 -32.44
C THR A 59 -9.64 -18.26 -33.45
N HIS A 60 -9.63 -19.59 -33.32
CA HIS A 60 -8.91 -20.49 -34.20
C HIS A 60 -9.89 -21.46 -34.86
N THR A 61 -9.79 -21.64 -36.18
CA THR A 61 -10.53 -22.68 -36.90
C THR A 61 -9.52 -23.66 -37.47
N ILE A 62 -9.69 -24.92 -37.09
CA ILE A 62 -8.78 -26.01 -37.43
C ILE A 62 -9.56 -26.98 -38.32
N ALA A 63 -8.99 -27.29 -39.49
CA ALA A 63 -9.57 -28.27 -40.38
C ALA A 63 -9.71 -29.61 -39.65
N GLY A 64 -10.83 -30.30 -39.85
CA GLY A 64 -11.02 -31.63 -39.31
C GLY A 64 -11.52 -32.57 -40.38
N ASP A 65 -11.49 -33.85 -40.06
CA ASP A 65 -11.91 -34.90 -40.98
C ASP A 65 -13.42 -34.88 -41.22
N ALA A 66 -13.83 -35.37 -42.39
CA ALA A 66 -15.24 -35.52 -42.71
C ALA A 66 -15.92 -36.42 -41.67
N LEU A 67 -17.08 -35.98 -41.17
CA LEU A 67 -17.91 -36.70 -40.20
C LEU A 67 -18.62 -37.90 -40.89
N SER A 68 -17.86 -38.95 -41.22
CA SER A 68 -18.34 -40.15 -41.90
C SER A 68 -18.63 -41.27 -40.88
N ALA A 69 -19.86 -41.36 -40.38
CA ALA A 69 -20.28 -42.43 -39.48
C ALA A 69 -21.19 -43.44 -40.19
N ILE A 70 -21.11 -44.72 -39.79
CA ILE A 70 -22.05 -45.78 -40.20
C ILE A 70 -23.40 -45.59 -39.49
N ASN A 71 -23.43 -44.91 -38.33
CA ASN A 71 -24.64 -44.54 -37.61
C ASN A 71 -24.61 -43.09 -37.10
N ALA A 72 -25.16 -42.17 -37.90
CA ALA A 72 -25.26 -40.74 -37.60
C ALA A 72 -25.86 -40.43 -36.21
N ASN A 73 -26.84 -41.22 -35.77
CA ASN A 73 -27.55 -40.98 -34.51
C ASN A 73 -26.69 -41.20 -33.25
N ASN A 74 -25.51 -41.80 -33.39
CA ASN A 74 -24.65 -42.18 -32.28
C ASN A 74 -23.23 -41.62 -32.40
N LEU A 75 -23.01 -40.60 -33.23
CA LEU A 75 -21.72 -39.93 -33.35
C LEU A 75 -21.57 -38.85 -32.28
N TYR A 76 -20.46 -38.86 -31.55
CA TYR A 76 -20.15 -37.90 -30.49
C TYR A 76 -18.73 -37.37 -30.64
N ALA A 77 -18.50 -36.14 -30.19
CA ALA A 77 -17.16 -35.56 -30.09
C ALA A 77 -16.87 -35.05 -28.69
N GLY A 78 -15.66 -35.32 -28.19
CA GLY A 78 -15.13 -34.73 -26.96
C GLY A 78 -13.70 -34.24 -27.13
N TYR A 79 -13.29 -33.29 -26.31
CA TYR A 79 -12.00 -32.63 -26.40
C TYR A 79 -11.28 -32.68 -25.06
N PHE A 80 -9.98 -32.97 -25.08
CA PHE A 80 -9.18 -32.98 -23.86
C PHE A 80 -7.69 -32.74 -24.08
N ALA A 81 -7.01 -32.26 -23.03
CA ALA A 81 -5.56 -32.28 -22.89
C ALA A 81 -5.19 -32.55 -21.43
N ILE A 82 -4.08 -33.27 -21.20
CA ILE A 82 -3.71 -33.73 -19.85
C ILE A 82 -2.21 -33.56 -19.63
N ASN A 83 -1.82 -32.80 -18.60
CA ASN A 83 -0.43 -32.71 -18.15
C ASN A 83 -0.19 -33.69 -17.00
N ARG A 84 0.69 -34.67 -17.20
CA ARG A 84 0.99 -35.67 -16.18
C ARG A 84 1.92 -35.17 -15.08
N THR A 85 2.79 -34.21 -15.39
CA THR A 85 3.80 -33.69 -14.46
C THR A 85 3.15 -32.75 -13.46
N THR A 86 2.31 -31.84 -13.97
CA THR A 86 1.63 -30.81 -13.16
C THR A 86 0.22 -31.22 -12.71
N LYS A 87 -0.31 -32.35 -13.20
CA LYS A 87 -1.66 -32.86 -12.87
C LYS A 87 -2.79 -31.92 -13.30
N GLU A 88 -2.61 -31.28 -14.44
CA GLU A 88 -3.56 -30.32 -15.01
C GLU A 88 -4.37 -30.97 -16.14
N VAL A 89 -5.66 -30.62 -16.23
CA VAL A 89 -6.58 -31.20 -17.22
C VAL A 89 -7.36 -30.07 -17.89
N TRP A 90 -7.50 -30.20 -19.20
CA TRP A 90 -8.43 -29.45 -20.03
C TRP A 90 -9.45 -30.44 -20.58
N ALA A 91 -10.73 -30.14 -20.44
CA ALA A 91 -11.79 -30.97 -21.02
C ALA A 91 -13.00 -30.12 -21.38
N THR A 92 -13.71 -30.51 -22.44
CA THR A 92 -15.00 -29.91 -22.77
C THR A 92 -16.12 -30.45 -21.88
N SER A 93 -17.25 -29.75 -21.86
CA SER A 93 -18.53 -30.26 -21.37
C SER A 93 -19.64 -29.81 -22.31
N GLY A 94 -20.55 -30.72 -22.64
CA GLY A 94 -21.79 -30.42 -23.38
C GLY A 94 -22.90 -29.80 -22.51
N ASN A 95 -22.70 -29.71 -21.20
CA ASN A 95 -23.66 -29.16 -20.25
C ASN A 95 -23.29 -27.73 -19.81
N ALA A 96 -24.29 -26.91 -19.49
CA ALA A 96 -24.11 -25.54 -19.01
C ALA A 96 -23.43 -25.42 -17.63
N ASN A 97 -23.45 -26.50 -16.83
CA ASN A 97 -22.88 -26.51 -15.49
C ASN A 97 -21.39 -26.88 -15.54
N ALA A 98 -20.58 -26.19 -14.72
CA ALA A 98 -19.16 -26.49 -14.61
C ALA A 98 -18.94 -27.91 -14.08
N PRO A 99 -18.17 -28.76 -14.79
CA PRO A 99 -17.81 -30.09 -14.31
C PRO A 99 -16.95 -30.00 -13.04
N VAL A 100 -17.05 -31.00 -12.15
CA VAL A 100 -16.33 -31.03 -10.86
C VAL A 100 -15.61 -32.36 -10.68
N MET A 101 -14.32 -32.36 -10.34
CA MET A 101 -13.58 -33.57 -9.96
C MET A 101 -14.12 -34.11 -8.62
N THR A 102 -14.25 -35.41 -8.43
CA THR A 102 -14.63 -36.10 -7.17
C THR A 102 -13.69 -37.30 -6.98
N GLY A 103 -13.90 -38.20 -6.01
CA GLY A 103 -13.07 -39.41 -5.83
C GLY A 103 -12.17 -39.36 -4.60
N THR A 104 -11.05 -40.09 -4.60
CA THR A 104 -10.03 -40.04 -3.52
C THR A 104 -8.73 -39.52 -4.14
N LEU A 105 -7.76 -38.98 -3.37
CA LEU A 105 -6.46 -38.46 -3.83
C LEU A 105 -5.61 -39.43 -4.71
N ALA A 106 -6.10 -40.64 -4.95
CA ALA A 106 -5.55 -41.67 -5.83
C ALA A 106 -6.38 -42.02 -7.08
N TYR A 107 -7.67 -41.68 -7.09
CA TYR A 107 -8.71 -42.06 -8.04
C TYR A 107 -9.77 -40.95 -8.12
N ASN A 108 -9.40 -39.75 -8.60
CA ASN A 108 -10.40 -38.70 -8.76
C ASN A 108 -11.36 -38.99 -9.92
N THR A 109 -12.43 -38.24 -10.17
CA THR A 109 -13.54 -38.63 -11.07
C THR A 109 -14.37 -37.39 -11.45
N LEU A 110 -14.47 -36.95 -12.72
CA LEU A 110 -15.31 -35.79 -13.11
C LEU A 110 -16.82 -36.09 -12.99
N THR A 111 -17.62 -35.27 -12.26
CA THR A 111 -19.05 -35.54 -11.91
C THR A 111 -20.16 -34.65 -12.49
N ASN A 112 -21.40 -35.25 -12.60
CA ASN A 112 -22.63 -35.05 -13.45
C ASN A 112 -23.07 -36.02 -14.66
N THR A 113 -23.60 -37.23 -14.40
CA THR A 113 -23.98 -38.50 -15.14
C THR A 113 -23.22 -39.09 -16.38
N SER A 114 -23.02 -40.43 -16.33
CA SER A 114 -22.21 -41.42 -17.11
C SER A 114 -21.62 -41.09 -18.50
N SER A 115 -20.29 -41.20 -18.69
CA SER A 115 -19.66 -41.16 -20.04
C SER A 115 -19.68 -42.55 -20.70
N SER A 116 -20.14 -42.61 -21.94
CA SER A 116 -20.27 -43.87 -22.69
C SER A 116 -18.94 -44.29 -23.32
N VAL A 117 -18.04 -43.35 -23.62
CA VAL A 117 -16.68 -43.63 -24.15
C VAL A 117 -15.90 -44.53 -23.20
N TYR A 118 -15.72 -44.09 -21.95
CA TYR A 118 -14.90 -44.83 -20.98
C TYR A 118 -15.58 -46.15 -20.61
N ASN A 119 -16.89 -46.16 -20.37
CA ASN A 119 -17.63 -47.41 -20.09
C ASN A 119 -17.54 -48.40 -21.24
N TYR A 120 -17.66 -47.95 -22.49
CA TYR A 120 -17.43 -48.77 -23.68
C TYR A 120 -16.02 -49.36 -23.63
N TYR A 121 -14.98 -48.53 -23.59
CA TYR A 121 -13.60 -48.99 -23.61
C TYR A 121 -13.19 -49.82 -22.38
N SER A 122 -13.74 -49.56 -21.19
CA SER A 122 -13.47 -50.29 -19.94
C SER A 122 -14.28 -51.58 -19.77
N SER A 123 -15.40 -51.70 -20.46
CA SER A 123 -16.15 -52.97 -20.58
C SER A 123 -15.53 -53.93 -21.59
N LEU A 124 -14.59 -53.48 -22.43
CA LEU A 124 -13.84 -54.35 -23.31
C LEU A 124 -12.96 -55.28 -22.46
N THR A 125 -13.13 -56.59 -22.64
CA THR A 125 -12.20 -57.59 -22.11
C THR A 125 -11.00 -57.69 -23.05
N PRO A 126 -9.76 -57.53 -22.54
CA PRO A 126 -8.57 -57.86 -23.33
C PRO A 126 -8.54 -59.36 -23.62
N ASP A 127 -7.78 -59.75 -24.63
CA ASP A 127 -7.49 -61.17 -24.86
C ASP A 127 -6.68 -61.78 -23.70
N ALA A 128 -6.43 -63.08 -23.77
CA ALA A 128 -5.69 -63.81 -22.74
C ALA A 128 -4.26 -63.28 -22.46
N ASN A 129 -3.73 -62.42 -23.34
CA ASN A 129 -2.41 -61.81 -23.22
C ASN A 129 -2.48 -60.33 -22.77
N GLY A 130 -3.67 -59.82 -22.43
CA GLY A 130 -3.85 -58.42 -22.07
C GLY A 130 -3.94 -57.46 -23.27
N VAL A 131 -4.03 -57.99 -24.50
CA VAL A 131 -4.05 -57.23 -25.74
C VAL A 131 -5.49 -57.06 -26.22
N PHE A 132 -5.87 -55.82 -26.52
CA PHE A 132 -7.15 -55.53 -27.16
C PHE A 132 -7.00 -55.75 -28.68
N THR A 133 -8.06 -56.17 -29.37
CA THR A 133 -8.07 -56.36 -30.83
C THR A 133 -8.93 -55.29 -31.51
N GLY A 134 -8.54 -54.81 -32.70
CA GLY A 134 -9.28 -53.79 -33.45
C GLY A 134 -8.69 -52.39 -33.31
N VAL A 135 -9.42 -51.34 -33.73
CA VAL A 135 -8.96 -49.93 -33.71
C VAL A 135 -8.56 -49.48 -32.30
N GLN A 136 -9.11 -50.12 -31.27
CA GLN A 136 -8.85 -49.85 -29.85
C GLN A 136 -7.44 -50.25 -29.40
N SER A 137 -6.76 -51.13 -30.15
CA SER A 137 -5.37 -51.55 -29.89
C SER A 137 -4.33 -50.57 -30.42
N ASN A 138 -4.75 -49.63 -31.28
CA ASN A 138 -3.86 -48.61 -31.84
C ASN A 138 -3.34 -47.70 -30.72
N LEU A 139 -2.05 -47.34 -30.78
CA LEU A 139 -1.43 -46.40 -29.85
C LEU A 139 -2.17 -45.04 -29.81
N ASN A 140 -2.71 -44.64 -30.95
CA ASN A 140 -3.51 -43.43 -31.14
C ASN A 140 -5.01 -43.65 -30.96
N SER A 141 -5.48 -44.73 -30.32
CA SER A 141 -6.89 -44.81 -29.91
C SER A 141 -7.14 -43.95 -28.68
N TYR A 142 -8.40 -43.58 -28.38
CA TYR A 142 -8.75 -42.89 -27.13
C TYR A 142 -8.24 -43.68 -25.93
N ARG A 143 -8.44 -45.01 -25.95
CA ARG A 143 -7.91 -45.91 -24.93
C ARG A 143 -6.39 -45.91 -24.93
N GLY A 144 -5.70 -46.02 -26.06
CA GLY A 144 -4.23 -46.03 -26.14
C GLY A 144 -3.59 -44.76 -25.56
N LYS A 145 -4.14 -43.60 -25.91
CA LYS A 145 -3.72 -42.30 -25.34
C LYS A 145 -4.03 -42.18 -23.84
N MET A 146 -5.04 -42.90 -23.34
CA MET A 146 -5.41 -42.97 -21.92
C MET A 146 -4.75 -44.12 -21.12
N SER A 147 -4.38 -45.25 -21.73
CA SER A 147 -4.04 -46.51 -21.05
C SER A 147 -2.58 -46.96 -21.22
N ALA A 148 -1.90 -46.61 -22.32
CA ALA A 148 -0.58 -47.18 -22.61
C ALA A 148 0.59 -46.48 -21.86
N SER A 149 0.36 -45.35 -21.19
CA SER A 149 1.41 -44.69 -20.37
C SER A 149 0.91 -43.81 -19.21
N GLN A 150 -0.39 -43.79 -18.89
CA GLN A 150 -1.02 -42.79 -17.99
C GLN A 150 -1.65 -43.38 -16.71
N GLY A 151 -0.90 -44.11 -15.87
CA GLY A 151 -1.44 -44.60 -14.59
C GLY A 151 -2.23 -43.54 -13.78
N ARG A 152 -3.23 -43.97 -13.02
CA ARG A 152 -4.06 -43.22 -12.03
C ARG A 152 -4.87 -42.00 -12.51
N LEU A 153 -4.49 -41.30 -13.59
CA LEU A 153 -5.25 -40.17 -14.19
C LEU A 153 -6.18 -40.62 -15.33
N GLY A 154 -5.85 -41.70 -16.06
CA GLY A 154 -6.81 -42.32 -16.99
C GLY A 154 -8.03 -42.90 -16.27
N THR A 155 -7.86 -43.30 -15.01
CA THR A 155 -8.96 -43.64 -14.09
C THR A 155 -9.64 -42.42 -13.50
N SER A 156 -9.07 -41.21 -13.66
CA SER A 156 -9.55 -40.02 -12.98
C SER A 156 -10.71 -39.28 -13.66
N LEU A 157 -11.08 -39.75 -14.84
CA LEU A 157 -12.21 -39.29 -15.66
C LEU A 157 -13.37 -40.28 -15.54
N ASN A 158 -13.64 -40.80 -14.34
CA ASN A 158 -14.78 -41.67 -14.15
C ASN A 158 -15.99 -40.88 -13.63
N ALA A 159 -17.16 -41.38 -14.00
CA ALA A 159 -18.46 -41.03 -13.48
C ALA A 159 -18.77 -39.55 -13.37
N THR A 160 -19.50 -39.11 -14.41
CA THR A 160 -20.64 -38.21 -14.36
C THR A 160 -20.42 -36.92 -15.23
N SER A 161 -20.45 -36.94 -16.56
CA SER A 161 -20.76 -35.81 -17.49
C SER A 161 -20.19 -36.09 -18.85
N THR A 162 -20.96 -35.71 -19.86
CA THR A 162 -20.51 -35.84 -21.22
C THR A 162 -19.51 -34.72 -21.46
N ILE A 163 -18.22 -35.09 -21.38
CA ILE A 163 -17.13 -34.31 -22.01
C ILE A 163 -17.35 -34.12 -23.52
N GLU A 164 -18.39 -34.78 -24.01
CA GLU A 164 -18.77 -34.99 -25.36
C GLU A 164 -20.14 -34.36 -25.66
N SER A 165 -20.36 -34.00 -26.91
CA SER A 165 -21.67 -33.60 -27.43
C SER A 165 -22.04 -34.47 -28.62
N SER A 166 -23.35 -34.70 -28.80
CA SER A 166 -23.85 -35.42 -29.97
C SER A 166 -23.58 -34.59 -31.22
N LEU A 167 -23.02 -35.23 -32.24
CA LEU A 167 -22.82 -34.66 -33.56
C LEU A 167 -23.90 -35.11 -34.56
N ALA A 168 -24.94 -35.81 -34.10
CA ALA A 168 -25.95 -36.40 -34.98
C ALA A 168 -26.62 -35.38 -35.91
N SER A 169 -26.75 -34.12 -35.47
CA SER A 169 -27.31 -33.04 -36.28
C SER A 169 -26.43 -32.61 -37.45
N LEU A 170 -25.11 -32.87 -37.39
CA LEU A 170 -24.13 -32.42 -38.38
C LEU A 170 -23.93 -33.43 -39.52
N VAL A 171 -24.10 -34.73 -39.23
CA VAL A 171 -23.77 -35.80 -40.17
C VAL A 171 -24.67 -35.72 -41.41
N GLY A 172 -24.04 -35.58 -42.59
CA GLY A 172 -24.75 -35.50 -43.87
C GLY A 172 -25.53 -34.20 -44.11
N ASN A 173 -25.39 -33.20 -43.23
CA ASN A 173 -26.07 -31.91 -43.36
C ASN A 173 -25.06 -30.75 -43.31
N PRO A 174 -24.57 -30.26 -44.47
CA PRO A 174 -23.57 -29.20 -44.53
C PRO A 174 -24.10 -27.83 -44.04
N SER A 175 -25.41 -27.69 -43.85
CA SER A 175 -26.06 -26.47 -43.36
C SER A 175 -26.51 -26.56 -41.90
N ALA A 176 -26.15 -27.64 -41.19
CA ALA A 176 -26.48 -27.79 -39.78
C ALA A 176 -25.79 -26.73 -38.92
N SER A 177 -26.50 -26.24 -37.91
CA SER A 177 -25.91 -25.38 -36.89
C SER A 177 -24.78 -26.11 -36.16
N PRO A 178 -23.60 -25.48 -35.98
CA PRO A 178 -22.48 -26.09 -35.28
C PRO A 178 -22.81 -26.50 -33.84
N VAL A 179 -22.13 -27.53 -33.36
CA VAL A 179 -22.31 -28.05 -31.99
C VAL A 179 -21.23 -27.45 -31.09
N SER A 180 -21.64 -26.62 -30.14
CA SER A 180 -20.75 -25.93 -29.19
C SER A 180 -20.69 -26.61 -27.83
N GLN A 181 -19.50 -26.55 -27.21
CA GLN A 181 -19.17 -27.05 -25.89
C GLN A 181 -18.35 -25.99 -25.15
N THR A 182 -18.43 -25.97 -23.83
CA THR A 182 -17.55 -25.12 -23.01
C THR A 182 -16.28 -25.89 -22.68
N LEU A 183 -15.12 -25.28 -22.91
CA LEU A 183 -13.81 -25.78 -22.52
C LEU A 183 -13.51 -25.34 -21.09
N TYR A 184 -13.19 -26.30 -20.24
CA TYR A 184 -12.87 -26.08 -18.83
C TYR A 184 -11.42 -26.45 -18.54
N TYR A 185 -10.78 -25.64 -17.71
CA TYR A 185 -9.49 -25.90 -17.11
C TYR A 185 -9.65 -26.31 -15.64
N PHE A 186 -8.98 -27.38 -15.25
CA PHE A 186 -9.01 -27.89 -13.88
C PHE A 186 -7.65 -27.68 -13.21
N ILE A 187 -7.64 -26.80 -12.21
CA ILE A 187 -6.49 -26.56 -11.35
C ILE A 187 -6.37 -27.77 -10.40
N ASN A 188 -5.21 -28.43 -10.40
CA ASN A 188 -4.93 -29.60 -9.57
C ASN A 188 -6.01 -30.70 -9.73
N ALA A 189 -6.06 -31.36 -10.89
CA ALA A 189 -6.98 -32.47 -11.13
C ALA A 189 -6.77 -33.67 -10.17
N SER A 190 -5.71 -33.66 -9.36
CA SER A 190 -5.46 -34.62 -8.28
C SER A 190 -6.18 -34.29 -6.96
N THR A 191 -6.95 -33.20 -6.85
CA THR A 191 -7.80 -32.94 -5.67
C THR A 191 -9.28 -33.17 -5.94
N THR A 192 -9.96 -33.73 -4.94
CA THR A 192 -11.41 -33.92 -4.93
C THR A 192 -12.12 -32.58 -4.80
N ASN A 193 -13.25 -32.41 -5.47
CA ASN A 193 -14.08 -31.21 -5.57
C ASN A 193 -13.46 -30.01 -6.31
N SER A 194 -12.40 -30.22 -7.11
CA SER A 194 -11.91 -29.18 -8.03
C SER A 194 -12.95 -28.87 -9.10
N VAL A 195 -13.49 -27.66 -9.08
CA VAL A 195 -14.46 -27.17 -10.08
C VAL A 195 -13.70 -26.66 -11.31
N GLY A 196 -14.15 -27.06 -12.50
CA GLY A 196 -13.60 -26.58 -13.76
C GLY A 196 -13.84 -25.09 -13.95
N VAL A 197 -12.80 -24.36 -14.36
CA VAL A 197 -12.85 -22.94 -14.72
C VAL A 197 -13.10 -22.83 -16.23
N PRO A 198 -14.15 -22.14 -16.69
CA PRO A 198 -14.40 -21.98 -18.12
C PRO A 198 -13.30 -21.11 -18.74
N VAL A 199 -12.69 -21.59 -19.81
CA VAL A 199 -11.54 -20.96 -20.49
C VAL A 199 -11.81 -20.67 -21.96
N GLY A 200 -12.90 -21.21 -22.51
CA GLY A 200 -13.34 -20.88 -23.87
C GLY A 200 -14.53 -21.71 -24.33
N THR A 201 -14.93 -21.49 -25.57
CA THR A 201 -15.91 -22.31 -26.29
C THR A 201 -15.20 -23.08 -27.39
N ILE A 202 -15.52 -24.37 -27.51
CA ILE A 202 -15.09 -25.22 -28.62
C ILE A 202 -16.33 -25.63 -29.40
N THR A 203 -16.27 -25.51 -30.72
CA THR A 203 -17.38 -25.73 -31.63
C THR A 203 -16.97 -26.72 -32.72
N THR A 204 -17.79 -27.75 -32.95
CA THR A 204 -17.64 -28.67 -34.08
C THR A 204 -18.58 -28.22 -35.20
N ASN A 205 -18.03 -27.96 -36.38
CA ASN A 205 -18.77 -27.48 -37.55
C ASN A 205 -19.24 -28.64 -38.45
N ALA A 206 -20.20 -28.37 -39.33
CA ALA A 206 -20.80 -29.37 -40.21
C ALA A 206 -19.82 -29.99 -41.22
N ASP A 207 -18.77 -29.25 -41.59
CA ASP A 207 -17.68 -29.74 -42.45
C ASP A 207 -16.65 -30.60 -41.69
N GLY A 208 -16.86 -30.81 -40.38
CA GLY A 208 -15.95 -31.53 -39.52
C GLY A 208 -14.81 -30.69 -38.97
N SER A 209 -14.70 -29.39 -39.29
CA SER A 209 -13.73 -28.49 -38.67
C SER A 209 -14.07 -28.17 -37.20
N THR A 210 -13.07 -27.75 -36.44
CA THR A 210 -13.24 -27.31 -35.04
C THR A 210 -12.86 -25.84 -34.90
N THR A 211 -13.77 -25.03 -34.34
CA THR A 211 -13.51 -23.65 -33.96
C THR A 211 -13.33 -23.53 -32.45
N ILE A 212 -12.26 -22.87 -32.00
CA ILE A 212 -11.97 -22.63 -30.58
C ILE A 212 -11.94 -21.12 -30.37
N THR A 213 -12.69 -20.63 -29.39
CA THR A 213 -12.69 -19.21 -28.99
C THR A 213 -12.41 -19.12 -27.50
N ALA A 214 -11.27 -18.53 -27.13
CA ALA A 214 -10.95 -18.30 -25.74
C ALA A 214 -11.95 -17.32 -25.11
N SER A 215 -12.37 -17.58 -23.86
CA SER A 215 -13.18 -16.63 -23.11
C SER A 215 -12.32 -15.43 -22.74
N ALA A 216 -12.64 -14.25 -23.27
CA ALA A 216 -11.96 -13.02 -22.84
C ALA A 216 -12.19 -12.83 -21.33
N PRO A 217 -11.14 -12.68 -20.52
CA PRO A 217 -11.32 -12.49 -19.09
C PRO A 217 -12.03 -11.14 -18.84
N THR A 218 -12.96 -11.11 -17.89
CA THR A 218 -13.75 -9.89 -17.63
C THR A 218 -12.85 -8.77 -17.11
N PRO A 219 -12.96 -7.54 -17.65
CA PRO A 219 -12.22 -6.39 -17.15
C PRO A 219 -12.52 -6.14 -15.66
N VAL A 220 -11.46 -5.92 -14.87
CA VAL A 220 -11.57 -5.52 -13.46
C VAL A 220 -10.90 -4.17 -13.30
N ASN A 221 -11.67 -3.13 -13.01
CA ASN A 221 -11.11 -1.80 -12.75
C ASN A 221 -10.35 -1.80 -11.43
N GLY A 222 -9.23 -1.09 -11.38
CA GLY A 222 -8.50 -0.87 -10.15
C GLY A 222 -9.33 -0.05 -9.17
N VAL A 223 -9.23 -0.38 -7.89
CA VAL A 223 -9.96 0.32 -6.82
C VAL A 223 -9.01 0.56 -5.66
N CYS A 224 -8.99 1.81 -5.19
CA CYS A 224 -8.20 2.20 -4.04
C CYS A 224 -8.59 1.38 -2.79
N GLY A 225 -7.59 1.01 -2.00
CA GLY A 225 -7.79 0.33 -0.72
C GLY A 225 -8.10 1.31 0.42
N SER A 226 -8.17 0.78 1.65
CA SER A 226 -8.54 1.56 2.82
C SER A 226 -7.52 2.61 3.24
N SER A 227 -6.28 2.54 2.73
CA SER A 227 -5.24 3.55 2.97
C SER A 227 -5.48 4.84 2.19
N ASN A 228 -6.35 4.83 1.18
CA ASN A 228 -6.67 6.02 0.39
C ASN A 228 -7.39 7.08 1.22
N THR A 229 -7.03 8.35 1.02
CA THR A 229 -7.51 9.55 1.74
C THR A 229 -7.19 9.60 3.23
N GLN A 230 -6.40 8.66 3.75
CA GLN A 230 -6.02 8.61 5.16
C GLN A 230 -4.73 9.38 5.45
N ALA A 231 -4.49 9.64 6.74
CA ALA A 231 -3.26 10.26 7.22
C ALA A 231 -2.40 9.28 8.02
N PHE A 232 -1.12 9.16 7.68
CA PHE A 232 -0.18 8.25 8.33
C PHE A 232 1.10 8.95 8.78
N ASP A 233 1.78 8.33 9.76
CA ASP A 233 3.08 8.79 10.25
C ASP A 233 4.24 8.38 9.33
N THR A 234 4.05 7.33 8.57
CA THR A 234 5.02 6.81 7.61
C THR A 234 4.32 6.40 6.32
N ILE A 235 5.09 6.22 5.25
CA ILE A 235 4.57 5.81 3.95
C ILE A 235 3.72 4.53 4.08
N PRO A 236 2.47 4.51 3.57
CA PRO A 236 1.63 3.33 3.67
C PRO A 236 2.17 2.19 2.80
N THR A 237 2.24 0.98 3.35
CA THR A 237 2.73 -0.22 2.66
C THR A 237 1.65 -1.31 2.50
N ASN A 238 0.54 -1.18 3.22
CA ASN A 238 -0.55 -2.15 3.25
C ASN A 238 -1.86 -1.51 2.80
N ASN A 239 -2.81 -2.35 2.37
CA ASN A 239 -4.17 -1.94 1.99
C ASN A 239 -4.21 -0.81 0.95
N LEU A 240 -3.27 -0.82 0.00
CA LEU A 240 -3.13 0.20 -1.04
C LEU A 240 -4.23 0.07 -2.11
N CYS A 241 -4.57 -1.16 -2.50
CA CYS A 241 -5.63 -1.45 -3.48
C CYS A 241 -6.59 -2.49 -2.91
N SER A 242 -7.89 -2.27 -3.09
CA SER A 242 -8.93 -3.27 -2.82
C SER A 242 -9.23 -4.13 -4.05
N ALA A 243 -8.97 -3.60 -5.26
CA ALA A 243 -8.95 -4.33 -6.52
C ALA A 243 -7.82 -3.83 -7.42
N GLY A 244 -7.27 -4.73 -8.23
CA GLY A 244 -6.12 -4.44 -9.08
C GLY A 244 -4.77 -4.54 -8.36
N SER A 245 -3.70 -4.17 -9.06
CA SER A 245 -2.32 -4.25 -8.56
C SER A 245 -1.79 -2.87 -8.18
N ALA A 246 -1.29 -2.72 -6.95
CA ALA A 246 -0.71 -1.47 -6.48
C ALA A 246 0.65 -1.19 -7.14
N SER A 247 0.87 0.06 -7.56
CA SER A 247 2.21 0.55 -7.88
C SER A 247 3.04 0.77 -6.62
N ALA A 248 4.32 1.09 -6.81
CA ALA A 248 5.09 1.73 -5.75
C ALA A 248 4.41 3.03 -5.30
N VAL A 249 4.46 3.31 -4.00
CA VAL A 249 4.01 4.56 -3.42
C VAL A 249 5.12 5.60 -3.58
N THR A 250 4.77 6.80 -4.05
CA THR A 250 5.71 7.90 -4.29
C THR A 250 5.32 9.13 -3.48
N GLY A 251 6.24 10.09 -3.32
CA GLY A 251 6.02 11.32 -2.55
C GLY A 251 6.50 11.23 -1.10
N SER A 252 6.39 12.35 -0.39
CA SER A 252 6.88 12.53 0.99
C SER A 252 5.80 13.11 1.93
N GLY A 253 4.52 12.84 1.63
CA GLY A 253 3.40 13.41 2.38
C GLY A 253 2.91 14.74 1.81
N PRO A 254 2.21 14.73 0.66
CA PRO A 254 1.32 13.65 0.25
C PRO A 254 2.03 12.50 -0.47
N TRP A 255 1.49 11.31 -0.26
CA TRP A 255 1.87 10.08 -0.96
C TRP A 255 0.84 9.76 -2.04
N SER A 256 1.31 9.20 -3.16
CA SER A 256 0.47 8.80 -4.29
C SER A 256 0.85 7.42 -4.82
N TRP A 257 -0.15 6.68 -5.29
CA TRP A 257 0.03 5.39 -5.98
C TRP A 257 -1.15 5.14 -6.94
N SER A 258 -0.97 4.20 -7.86
CA SER A 258 -2.04 3.73 -8.75
C SER A 258 -2.41 2.29 -8.43
N CYS A 259 -3.71 1.98 -8.54
CA CYS A 259 -4.22 0.62 -8.60
C CYS A 259 -4.50 0.27 -10.06
N ALA A 260 -3.64 -0.53 -10.68
CA ALA A 260 -3.80 -0.95 -12.07
C ALA A 260 -4.92 -1.98 -12.19
N GLY A 261 -5.86 -1.74 -13.10
CA GLY A 261 -6.90 -2.70 -13.45
C GLY A 261 -6.33 -3.96 -14.10
N GLN A 262 -7.10 -5.04 -14.09
CA GLN A 262 -6.75 -6.32 -14.71
C GLN A 262 -7.64 -6.56 -15.93
N ASN A 263 -7.16 -7.38 -16.88
CA ASN A 263 -7.92 -7.80 -18.07
C ASN A 263 -8.47 -6.62 -18.91
N GLY A 264 -7.68 -5.55 -19.06
CA GLY A 264 -8.12 -4.33 -19.77
C GLY A 264 -8.99 -3.38 -18.94
N GLY A 265 -9.15 -3.62 -17.64
CA GLY A 265 -9.79 -2.68 -16.72
C GLY A 265 -8.97 -1.40 -16.52
N THR A 266 -9.64 -0.31 -16.14
CA THR A 266 -9.00 1.00 -15.93
C THR A 266 -8.20 1.07 -14.64
N ALA A 267 -7.25 1.99 -14.55
CA ALA A 267 -6.49 2.26 -13.33
C ALA A 267 -7.17 3.31 -12.45
N ALA A 268 -7.07 3.17 -11.13
CA ALA A 268 -7.47 4.20 -10.16
C ALA A 268 -6.23 4.90 -9.58
N SER A 269 -6.33 6.21 -9.39
CA SER A 269 -5.30 7.02 -8.74
C SER A 269 -5.67 7.25 -7.28
N CYS A 270 -4.77 6.92 -6.38
CA CYS A 270 -4.99 6.93 -4.94
C CYS A 270 -3.94 7.80 -4.25
N SER A 271 -4.29 8.36 -3.09
CA SER A 271 -3.39 9.21 -2.32
C SER A 271 -3.62 9.09 -0.83
N ALA A 272 -2.62 9.46 -0.04
CA ALA A 272 -2.69 9.58 1.40
C ALA A 272 -1.86 10.78 1.85
N SER A 273 -2.18 11.35 3.01
CA SER A 273 -1.47 12.49 3.57
C SER A 273 -0.52 12.04 4.67
N ILE A 274 0.54 12.81 4.91
CA ILE A 274 1.34 12.66 6.13
C ILE A 274 0.59 13.31 7.29
N LYS A 275 0.63 12.69 8.47
CA LYS A 275 0.13 13.33 9.69
C LYS A 275 0.98 14.54 10.04
N THR A 276 0.35 15.53 10.64
CA THR A 276 1.03 16.68 11.22
C THR A 276 0.77 16.74 12.72
N TYR A 277 1.76 17.20 13.46
CA TYR A 277 1.67 17.36 14.91
C TYR A 277 1.99 18.80 15.32
N PRO A 278 1.26 19.34 16.32
CA PRO A 278 1.53 20.68 16.83
C PRO A 278 2.79 20.68 17.70
N LEU A 279 3.59 21.74 17.55
CA LEU A 279 4.68 22.10 18.44
C LEU A 279 4.34 23.43 19.11
N SER A 280 4.29 23.44 20.44
CA SER A 280 4.14 24.66 21.24
C SER A 280 5.45 25.00 21.93
N VAL A 281 5.79 26.29 21.95
CA VAL A 281 6.95 26.80 22.67
C VAL A 281 6.50 27.84 23.68
N THR A 282 6.92 27.67 24.94
CA THR A 282 6.62 28.61 26.03
C THR A 282 7.91 29.15 26.64
N PHE A 283 7.91 30.44 26.96
CA PHE A 283 9.02 31.12 27.62
C PHE A 283 8.85 31.04 29.14
N SER A 284 9.95 30.74 29.84
CA SER A 284 10.02 30.70 31.32
C SER A 284 11.21 31.51 31.84
N GLY A 285 11.32 31.64 33.15
CA GLY A 285 12.31 32.48 33.83
C GLY A 285 11.83 33.93 33.99
N ASN A 286 12.74 34.85 34.30
CA ASN A 286 12.43 36.28 34.44
C ASN A 286 13.12 37.17 33.38
N GLY A 287 13.84 36.56 32.44
CA GLY A 287 14.44 37.22 31.29
C GLY A 287 13.53 37.20 30.06
N SER A 288 14.11 37.58 28.92
CA SER A 288 13.45 37.56 27.62
C SER A 288 14.40 37.12 26.51
N GLY A 289 13.82 36.73 25.39
CA GLY A 289 14.58 36.30 24.22
C GLY A 289 13.69 36.06 23.02
N SER A 290 14.26 35.34 22.05
CA SER A 290 13.54 34.82 20.90
C SER A 290 13.80 33.33 20.74
N VAL A 291 12.83 32.63 20.16
CA VAL A 291 12.97 31.24 19.72
C VAL A 291 12.55 31.16 18.27
N ASN A 292 13.44 30.62 17.45
CA ASN A 292 13.23 30.43 16.02
C ASN A 292 13.45 28.96 15.65
N SER A 293 12.58 28.41 14.80
CA SER A 293 12.79 27.10 14.18
C SER A 293 13.54 27.23 12.84
N ASP A 294 14.33 26.21 12.50
CA ASP A 294 14.95 26.03 11.19
C ASP A 294 13.93 25.83 10.06
N LEU A 295 12.80 25.21 10.37
CA LEU A 295 11.62 25.13 9.51
C LEU A 295 10.68 26.32 9.74
N SER A 296 9.89 26.70 8.74
CA SER A 296 8.87 27.74 8.93
C SER A 296 7.83 27.30 9.97
N GLY A 297 7.53 28.14 10.96
CA GLY A 297 6.46 27.88 11.92
C GLY A 297 6.65 28.61 13.23
N ILE A 298 7.75 28.35 13.93
CA ILE A 298 8.08 29.00 15.20
C ILE A 298 9.04 30.16 14.94
N ASN A 299 8.56 31.37 15.17
CA ASN A 299 9.37 32.59 15.21
C ASN A 299 8.68 33.56 16.16
N CYS A 300 9.17 33.62 17.38
CA CYS A 300 8.53 34.36 18.46
C CYS A 300 9.56 35.00 19.37
N THR A 301 9.25 36.21 19.82
CA THR A 301 9.98 36.97 20.83
C THR A 301 9.08 37.09 22.06
N GLY A 302 9.62 36.88 23.25
CA GLY A 302 8.82 36.92 24.47
C GLY A 302 9.65 36.95 25.75
N GLY A 303 8.95 37.19 26.85
CA GLY A 303 9.45 37.00 28.21
C GLY A 303 8.64 35.93 28.94
N SER A 304 8.80 35.85 30.26
CA SER A 304 8.10 34.88 31.11
C SER A 304 6.60 34.73 30.80
N GLY A 305 6.14 33.49 30.63
CA GLY A 305 4.73 33.18 30.39
C GLY A 305 4.24 33.45 28.97
N THR A 306 5.11 33.93 28.07
CA THR A 306 4.76 34.08 26.66
C THR A 306 4.73 32.70 25.99
N THR A 307 3.67 32.39 25.24
CA THR A 307 3.58 31.17 24.42
C THR A 307 3.51 31.56 22.95
N CYS A 308 4.36 30.94 22.12
CA CYS A 308 4.35 31.14 20.68
C CYS A 308 3.06 30.59 20.07
N SER A 309 2.61 31.17 18.95
CA SER A 309 1.53 30.57 18.17
C SER A 309 1.93 29.14 17.78
N PRO A 310 1.12 28.11 18.09
CA PRO A 310 1.47 26.73 17.78
C PRO A 310 1.65 26.52 16.27
N ALA A 311 2.68 25.78 15.89
CA ALA A 311 2.95 25.43 14.49
C ALA A 311 2.82 23.92 14.29
N ASN A 312 2.32 23.51 13.11
CA ASN A 312 2.17 22.08 12.77
C ASN A 312 3.31 21.63 11.87
N PHE A 313 3.92 20.50 12.22
CA PHE A 313 5.02 19.90 11.47
C PHE A 313 4.68 18.47 11.07
N ASN A 314 5.20 18.04 9.92
CA ASN A 314 5.00 16.68 9.42
C ASN A 314 5.59 15.64 10.38
N SER A 315 4.93 14.49 10.49
CA SER A 315 5.41 13.38 11.30
C SER A 315 6.80 12.91 10.87
N GLY A 316 7.66 12.58 11.82
CA GLY A 316 9.01 12.08 11.60
C GLY A 316 10.07 13.12 11.22
N VAL A 317 9.70 14.41 11.08
CA VAL A 317 10.70 15.47 10.88
C VAL A 317 11.35 15.86 12.20
N ASP A 318 12.63 16.19 12.13
CA ASP A 318 13.35 16.83 13.23
C ASP A 318 13.28 18.35 13.03
N VAL A 319 12.77 19.08 14.04
CA VAL A 319 12.74 20.55 14.08
C VAL A 319 13.87 21.02 14.99
N VAL A 320 14.71 21.94 14.53
CA VAL A 320 15.74 22.56 15.35
C VAL A 320 15.27 23.94 15.79
N LEU A 321 15.09 24.10 17.10
CA LEU A 321 14.81 25.36 17.75
C LEU A 321 16.12 26.01 18.19
N THR A 322 16.29 27.30 17.91
CA THR A 322 17.41 28.11 18.38
C THR A 322 16.90 29.23 19.25
N ALA A 323 17.44 29.31 20.47
CA ALA A 323 17.20 30.42 21.37
C ALA A 323 18.21 31.54 21.09
N THR A 324 17.76 32.78 21.21
CA THR A 324 18.65 33.95 21.23
C THR A 324 18.17 34.87 22.33
N GLU A 325 19.02 35.07 23.33
CA GLU A 325 18.76 35.95 24.45
C GLU A 325 18.60 37.41 23.99
N SER A 326 17.63 38.09 24.58
CA SER A 326 17.54 39.55 24.45
C SER A 326 18.63 40.20 25.31
N PHE A 327 18.94 41.47 25.01
CA PHE A 327 19.84 42.25 25.85
C PHE A 327 19.41 42.21 27.33
N GLY A 328 20.38 42.05 28.23
CA GLY A 328 20.10 41.94 29.66
C GLY A 328 19.55 40.60 30.12
N SER A 329 19.49 39.59 29.25
CA SER A 329 19.07 38.22 29.60
C SER A 329 20.13 37.19 29.24
N VAL A 330 20.00 36.00 29.81
CA VAL A 330 20.78 34.80 29.46
C VAL A 330 19.83 33.64 29.21
N PHE A 331 20.11 32.84 28.19
CA PHE A 331 19.44 31.57 27.99
C PHE A 331 20.02 30.53 28.95
N ASN A 332 19.17 29.85 29.71
CA ASN A 332 19.60 28.87 30.70
C ASN A 332 19.41 27.44 30.20
N SER A 333 18.20 27.10 29.75
CA SER A 333 17.91 25.71 29.40
C SER A 333 16.67 25.55 28.53
N TRP A 334 16.65 24.41 27.86
CA TRP A 334 15.44 23.84 27.29
C TRP A 334 14.84 22.82 28.25
N SER A 335 13.52 22.79 28.37
CA SER A 335 12.77 21.79 29.15
C SER A 335 11.39 21.55 28.52
N GLY A 336 10.47 20.90 29.24
CA GLY A 336 9.13 20.58 28.77
C GLY A 336 8.87 19.07 28.69
N THR A 337 7.68 18.72 28.22
CA THR A 337 7.29 17.32 27.98
C THR A 337 7.77 16.82 26.62
N GLY A 338 8.14 17.73 25.72
CA GLY A 338 8.62 17.37 24.41
C GLY A 338 10.03 16.78 24.41
N THR A 339 10.33 15.93 23.43
CA THR A 339 11.65 15.30 23.23
C THR A 339 12.66 16.32 22.68
N CYS A 340 12.94 17.34 23.48
CA CYS A 340 13.93 18.36 23.18
C CYS A 340 15.33 17.85 23.57
N THR A 341 16.17 17.58 22.58
CA THR A 341 17.57 17.18 22.79
C THR A 341 18.48 18.39 22.62
N PRO A 342 19.11 18.90 23.70
CA PRO A 342 19.95 20.08 23.62
C PRO A 342 21.19 19.86 22.73
N ILE A 343 21.47 20.83 21.87
CA ILE A 343 22.68 20.91 21.05
C ILE A 343 23.62 21.90 21.77
N GLN A 344 24.49 21.36 22.62
CA GLN A 344 25.30 22.13 23.58
C GLN A 344 26.22 23.17 22.93
N ALA A 345 26.54 23.03 21.64
CA ALA A 345 27.39 23.98 20.92
C ALA A 345 26.66 25.28 20.49
N THR A 346 25.32 25.31 20.46
CA THR A 346 24.58 26.37 19.73
C THR A 346 23.30 26.89 20.40
N GLN A 347 23.15 26.81 21.73
CA GLN A 347 21.90 27.18 22.45
C GLN A 347 20.61 26.62 21.79
N SER A 348 20.74 25.51 21.07
CA SER A 348 19.68 24.98 20.21
C SER A 348 19.15 23.68 20.78
N CYS A 349 17.99 23.26 20.30
CA CYS A 349 17.32 22.04 20.68
C CYS A 349 16.76 21.35 19.45
N LYS A 350 17.00 20.04 19.33
CA LYS A 350 16.35 19.20 18.32
C LYS A 350 15.11 18.53 18.89
N VAL A 351 13.97 18.71 18.23
CA VAL A 351 12.67 18.14 18.59
C VAL A 351 12.23 17.16 17.50
N ASN A 352 11.95 15.91 17.87
CA ASN A 352 11.44 14.92 16.94
C ASN A 352 9.89 14.92 16.94
N MET A 353 9.29 15.19 15.78
CA MET A 353 7.83 15.32 15.66
C MET A 353 7.16 13.98 15.40
N SER A 354 6.97 13.19 16.46
CA SER A 354 6.23 11.91 16.43
C SER A 354 4.88 11.96 17.16
N ALA A 355 4.61 13.07 17.85
CA ALA A 355 3.38 13.38 18.54
C ALA A 355 3.30 14.91 18.73
N ALA A 356 2.23 15.41 19.35
CA ALA A 356 2.21 16.79 19.83
C ALA A 356 3.35 17.00 20.84
N GLN A 357 4.09 18.11 20.70
CA GLN A 357 5.25 18.43 21.53
C GLN A 357 5.09 19.79 22.19
N ASP A 358 5.49 19.88 23.46
CA ASP A 358 5.54 21.15 24.19
C ASP A 358 6.96 21.36 24.75
N VAL A 359 7.58 22.47 24.34
CA VAL A 359 8.96 22.83 24.70
C VAL A 359 8.95 24.14 25.49
N ILE A 360 9.79 24.21 26.52
CA ILE A 360 9.96 25.39 27.35
C ILE A 360 11.38 25.93 27.16
N ALA A 361 11.50 27.20 26.80
CA ALA A 361 12.76 27.93 26.73
C ALA A 361 12.88 28.84 27.96
N THR A 362 13.91 28.63 28.79
CA THR A 362 14.10 29.41 30.01
C THR A 362 15.14 30.49 29.78
N PHE A 363 14.73 31.74 29.94
CA PHE A 363 15.60 32.92 29.92
C PHE A 363 15.56 33.59 31.29
N ASP A 364 16.72 33.88 31.86
CA ASP A 364 16.82 34.62 33.12
C ASP A 364 17.47 35.98 32.90
N SER A 365 17.05 36.95 33.69
CA SER A 365 17.56 38.31 33.67
C SER A 365 18.98 38.32 34.23
N LEU A 366 19.89 38.98 33.51
CA LEU A 366 21.16 39.42 34.09
C LEU A 366 20.90 40.47 35.18
N GLN A 367 21.86 40.62 36.08
CA GLN A 367 21.79 41.57 37.20
C GLN A 367 22.63 42.82 36.90
N LEU A 368 22.38 43.47 35.76
CA LEU A 368 23.16 44.62 35.27
C LEU A 368 22.73 45.96 35.89
N ILE A 369 21.53 45.98 36.48
CA ILE A 369 20.98 47.12 37.20
C ILE A 369 20.47 46.69 38.57
N LYS A 370 20.59 47.59 39.55
CA LYS A 370 20.11 47.40 40.91
C LYS A 370 19.35 48.63 41.40
N LEU A 371 18.27 48.42 42.14
CA LEU A 371 17.61 49.50 42.88
C LEU A 371 18.38 49.78 44.19
N SER A 372 18.77 51.03 44.40
CA SER A 372 19.60 51.41 45.55
C SER A 372 18.95 51.02 46.88
N GLY A 373 19.74 50.43 47.78
CA GLY A 373 19.25 50.01 49.10
C GLY A 373 18.37 48.74 49.12
N THR A 374 18.14 48.09 47.99
CA THR A 374 17.30 46.87 47.91
C THR A 374 18.07 45.66 47.35
N THR A 375 17.41 44.52 47.31
CA THR A 375 17.87 43.28 46.64
C THR A 375 17.21 43.08 45.27
N GLN A 376 16.66 44.15 44.69
CA GLN A 376 15.96 44.11 43.41
C GLN A 376 16.92 44.42 42.27
N TYR A 377 16.93 43.56 41.27
CA TYR A 377 17.83 43.62 40.11
C TYR A 377 17.06 43.57 38.81
N TYR A 378 17.65 44.16 37.77
CA TYR A 378 17.09 44.17 36.42
C TYR A 378 18.20 43.92 35.40
N GLY A 379 17.80 43.34 34.27
CA GLY A 379 18.66 43.13 33.11
C GLY A 379 18.72 44.32 32.16
N SER A 380 17.66 45.12 32.13
CA SER A 380 17.52 46.28 31.24
C SER A 380 17.07 47.53 32.00
N LEU A 381 17.51 48.69 31.51
CA LEU A 381 17.17 49.99 32.08
C LEU A 381 15.68 50.26 31.89
N GLN A 382 15.13 49.94 30.73
CA GLN A 382 13.68 50.05 30.48
C GLN A 382 12.88 49.20 31.47
N GLY A 383 13.32 47.96 31.76
CA GLY A 383 12.66 47.09 32.74
C GLY A 383 12.64 47.68 34.14
N ALA A 384 13.73 48.35 34.54
CA ALA A 384 13.77 49.08 35.80
C ALA A 384 12.81 50.29 35.80
N PHE A 385 12.77 51.09 34.72
CA PHE A 385 11.86 52.24 34.65
C PHE A 385 10.38 51.87 34.61
N ASP A 386 10.03 50.78 33.93
CA ASP A 386 8.64 50.31 33.82
C ASP A 386 8.13 49.66 35.12
N ASP A 387 9.02 49.35 36.08
CA ASP A 387 8.64 48.74 37.35
C ASP A 387 7.83 49.70 38.23
N THR A 388 6.51 49.52 38.20
CA THR A 388 5.53 50.33 38.93
C THR A 388 5.71 50.33 40.46
N THR A 389 6.51 49.41 41.00
CA THR A 389 6.80 49.33 42.43
C THR A 389 7.85 50.32 42.90
N ILE A 390 8.67 50.87 42.00
CA ILE A 390 9.70 51.87 42.35
C ILE A 390 9.03 53.23 42.62
N PRO A 391 9.16 53.81 43.82
CA PRO A 391 8.59 55.11 44.19
C PRO A 391 9.39 56.30 43.61
N SER A 392 8.77 57.49 43.65
CA SER A 392 9.45 58.75 43.30
C SER A 392 10.55 59.07 44.32
N GLY A 393 11.70 59.54 43.83
CA GLY A 393 12.91 59.86 44.59
C GLY A 393 13.97 58.76 44.60
N ASP A 394 13.67 57.57 44.10
CA ASP A 394 14.57 56.43 44.16
C ASP A 394 15.71 56.48 43.12
N THR A 395 16.74 55.68 43.42
CA THR A 395 17.97 55.62 42.62
C THR A 395 18.15 54.26 41.96
N ILE A 396 18.24 54.27 40.64
CA ILE A 396 18.60 53.14 39.80
C ILE A 396 20.11 53.17 39.57
N GLN A 397 20.80 52.09 39.94
CA GLN A 397 22.24 51.92 39.79
C GLN A 397 22.51 51.01 38.59
N ALA A 398 23.30 51.46 37.62
CA ALA A 398 23.66 50.69 36.43
C ALA A 398 25.16 50.37 36.42
N GLN A 399 25.49 49.12 36.08
CA GLN A 399 26.89 48.71 35.94
C GLN A 399 27.59 49.46 34.80
N ALA A 400 28.91 49.57 34.89
CA ALA A 400 29.78 50.11 33.85
C ALA A 400 29.81 49.17 32.63
N ALA A 401 28.79 49.28 31.79
CA ALA A 401 28.59 48.49 30.58
C ALA A 401 27.93 49.33 29.47
N THR A 402 27.85 48.76 28.26
CA THR A 402 27.11 49.35 27.14
C THR A 402 25.73 48.70 27.04
N PHE A 403 24.69 49.51 27.23
CA PHE A 403 23.29 49.15 27.10
C PHE A 403 22.81 49.46 25.69
N SER A 404 22.50 48.42 24.91
CA SER A 404 22.05 48.56 23.51
C SER A 404 20.53 48.46 23.40
N GLU A 405 19.82 49.29 24.17
CA GLU A 405 18.37 49.36 24.17
C GLU A 405 17.91 50.38 23.12
N SER A 406 17.02 50.00 22.20
CA SER A 406 16.64 50.83 21.05
C SER A 406 16.06 52.21 21.42
N SER A 407 15.33 52.30 22.55
CA SER A 407 14.89 53.57 23.14
C SER A 407 14.54 53.37 24.60
N LEU A 408 15.09 54.21 25.47
CA LEU A 408 14.82 54.26 26.89
C LEU A 408 13.79 55.35 27.18
N THR A 409 12.56 54.96 27.49
CA THR A 409 11.44 55.89 27.67
C THR A 409 10.94 55.88 29.11
N LEU A 410 11.06 57.02 29.79
CA LEU A 410 10.41 57.25 31.07
C LEU A 410 9.01 57.80 30.82
N ASN A 411 8.02 56.92 30.93
CA ASN A 411 6.61 57.18 30.68
C ASN A 411 5.77 57.23 31.97
N ARG A 412 6.41 57.22 33.15
CA ARG A 412 5.76 57.30 34.45
C ARG A 412 6.02 58.66 35.08
N ALA A 413 5.02 59.23 35.75
CA ALA A 413 5.13 60.50 36.47
C ALA A 413 5.86 60.32 37.81
N VAL A 414 7.14 59.94 37.76
CA VAL A 414 8.02 59.73 38.92
C VAL A 414 9.35 60.45 38.71
N ASP A 415 9.96 60.89 39.80
CA ASP A 415 11.29 61.49 39.80
C ASP A 415 12.31 60.38 40.12
N LEU A 416 13.27 60.14 39.24
CA LEU A 416 14.25 59.07 39.42
C LEU A 416 15.67 59.59 39.25
N SER A 417 16.62 58.95 39.92
CA SER A 417 18.05 59.13 39.68
C SER A 417 18.64 57.89 39.01
N LEU A 418 19.22 58.05 37.82
CA LEU A 418 20.00 57.03 37.15
C LEU A 418 21.49 57.29 37.37
N MET A 419 22.12 56.43 38.15
CA MET A 419 23.55 56.50 38.44
C MET A 419 24.29 55.37 37.72
N GLY A 420 25.18 55.72 36.80
CA GLY A 420 25.99 54.77 36.05
C GLY A 420 27.35 54.49 36.67
N GLY A 421 28.10 53.60 36.01
CA GLY A 421 29.50 53.35 36.30
C GLY A 421 29.77 52.35 37.42
N TYR A 422 28.76 51.62 37.89
CA TYR A 422 28.92 50.66 38.99
C TYR A 422 29.76 49.43 38.61
N ASP A 423 30.56 48.94 39.55
CA ASP A 423 31.17 47.62 39.44
C ASP A 423 30.12 46.49 39.57
N PRO A 424 30.46 45.22 39.25
CA PRO A 424 29.51 44.11 39.33
C PRO A 424 28.94 43.84 40.73
N THR A 425 29.53 44.38 41.81
CA THR A 425 29.04 44.23 43.18
C THR A 425 28.23 45.43 43.66
N TYR A 426 28.11 46.48 42.84
CA TYR A 426 27.49 47.77 43.17
C TYR A 426 28.14 48.48 44.38
N ALA A 427 29.41 48.21 44.64
CA ALA A 427 30.13 48.79 45.77
C ALA A 427 30.74 50.16 45.45
N SER A 428 31.16 50.37 44.20
CA SER A 428 31.75 51.63 43.72
C SER A 428 31.23 51.98 42.32
N ASN A 429 31.20 53.27 41.97
CA ASN A 429 30.66 53.76 40.70
C ASN A 429 31.68 54.47 39.80
N ASN A 430 32.97 54.09 39.87
CA ASN A 430 34.09 54.83 39.26
C ASN A 430 34.12 54.88 37.71
N GLY A 431 33.25 54.14 37.02
CA GLY A 431 33.17 54.10 35.56
C GLY A 431 32.12 55.03 34.96
N TYR A 432 31.74 54.74 33.72
CA TYR A 432 30.57 55.30 33.04
C TYR A 432 29.72 54.17 32.48
N THR A 433 28.41 54.34 32.50
CA THR A 433 27.48 53.48 31.77
C THR A 433 27.16 54.13 30.43
N THR A 434 27.27 53.36 29.35
CA THR A 434 26.95 53.83 28.00
C THR A 434 25.57 53.34 27.59
N ILE A 435 24.73 54.21 27.04
CA ILE A 435 23.44 53.89 26.46
C ILE A 435 23.54 54.18 24.96
N HIS A 436 23.41 53.14 24.13
CA HIS A 436 23.31 53.28 22.69
C HIS A 436 21.84 53.42 22.31
N GLY A 437 21.44 54.59 21.82
CA GLY A 437 20.05 54.88 21.48
C GLY A 437 19.56 56.20 22.09
N GLN A 438 18.25 56.31 22.28
CA GLN A 438 17.63 57.55 22.77
C GLN A 438 17.16 57.40 24.21
N LEU A 439 17.42 58.41 25.03
CA LEU A 439 16.80 58.59 26.35
C LEU A 439 15.69 59.64 26.24
N VAL A 440 14.45 59.23 26.48
CA VAL A 440 13.25 60.06 26.34
C VAL A 440 12.53 60.14 27.67
N VAL A 441 12.52 61.33 28.28
CA VAL A 441 11.71 61.61 29.47
C VAL A 441 10.36 62.18 29.02
N ARG A 442 9.30 61.38 29.10
CA ARG A 442 7.93 61.80 28.72
C ARG A 442 7.16 62.36 29.92
N LEU A 443 7.29 61.72 31.07
CA LEU A 443 6.64 62.10 32.33
C LEU A 443 7.66 62.05 33.47
N GLY A 444 7.44 62.86 34.51
CA GLY A 444 8.33 62.92 35.68
C GLY A 444 9.63 63.67 35.42
N SER A 445 10.68 63.32 36.17
CA SER A 445 12.02 63.88 36.01
C SER A 445 13.10 62.81 36.16
N LEU A 446 14.25 63.03 35.52
CA LEU A 446 15.37 62.12 35.57
C LEU A 446 16.65 62.89 35.86
N ILE A 447 17.32 62.52 36.95
CA ILE A 447 18.69 62.95 37.24
C ILE A 447 19.61 61.86 36.72
N VAL A 448 20.62 62.23 35.93
CA VAL A 448 21.62 61.30 35.41
C VAL A 448 23.01 61.63 35.96
N ASP A 449 23.73 60.62 36.43
CA ASP A 449 25.14 60.73 36.82
C ASP A 449 25.96 59.61 36.17
N ARG A 450 27.13 59.95 35.64
CA ARG A 450 28.05 59.02 34.97
C ARG A 450 27.42 58.17 33.86
N ILE A 451 26.54 58.79 33.07
CA ILE A 451 25.92 58.20 31.88
C ILE A 451 26.51 58.84 30.62
N ILE A 452 26.82 58.02 29.62
CA ILE A 452 27.16 58.44 28.26
C ILE A 452 26.02 57.98 27.35
N ILE A 453 25.47 58.88 26.53
CA ILE A 453 24.47 58.56 25.52
C ILE A 453 25.14 58.69 24.16
N MET A 454 25.10 57.63 23.35
CA MET A 454 25.72 57.57 22.02
C MET A 454 24.71 57.30 20.92
#